data_AF-A0A5K7YQ44-F1
#
_entry.id   AF-A0A5K7YQ44-F1
#
_cell.length_a   1.000
_cell.length_b   1.000
_cell.length_c   1.000
_cell.angle_alpha   90.00
_cell.angle_beta   90.00
_cell.angle_gamma   90.00
#
_symmetry.space_group_name_H-M   'P 1'
#
loop_
_entity.id
_entity.type
_entity.pdbx_description
1 polymer ?
#
loop_
_entity_poly.entity_id
_entity_poly.type
_entity_poly.pdbx_seq_one_letter_code
_entity_poly.pdbx_strand_id
1 'polypeptide(L)'
;MAMNKVEKIDNRVHVNHVLISVSDKSGLEAFVPRLLAINPGIRIFSTGGTYARLKEILGDRASDCLTQVSDYTGQPETQGGLVKTLDFKIYLGLLTETYNDAHQSDLKRTGGVPIDMVVVNLYPFRETISRSGVTPEQARGNIDIGGPCMIRASAKNFIRVASVVDPDDYEQIADEMEAGRGTISLGLRYGLACKAFTHTAGYDTTIAGYLADTAFADVEGEYQLQDR
;
A
#
# COMPACT_ATOMS: atom_id res chain seq x y z
N MET A 1 1.24 28.23 11.62
CA MET A 1 0.15 27.98 10.65
C MET A 1 -1.01 27.37 11.41
N ALA A 2 -2.23 27.89 11.27
CA ALA A 2 -3.40 27.23 11.88
C ALA A 2 -3.52 25.82 11.29
N MET A 3 -3.57 24.80 12.14
CA MET A 3 -3.75 23.41 11.70
C MET A 3 -5.13 23.32 11.05
N ASN A 4 -5.19 22.96 9.76
CA ASN A 4 -6.45 22.72 9.09
C ASN A 4 -7.16 21.56 9.79
N LYS A 5 -8.35 21.80 10.32
CA LYS A 5 -9.14 20.80 11.04
C LYS A 5 -10.21 20.27 10.09
N VAL A 6 -10.21 18.95 9.85
CA VAL A 6 -11.26 18.30 9.08
C VAL A 6 -12.51 18.16 9.95
N GLU A 7 -13.58 18.85 9.60
CA GLU A 7 -14.85 18.83 10.36
C GLU A 7 -15.96 18.02 9.69
N LYS A 8 -15.86 17.80 8.37
CA LYS A 8 -16.84 17.08 7.57
C LYS A 8 -16.19 15.90 6.86
N ILE A 9 -16.74 14.71 7.07
CA ILE A 9 -16.30 13.44 6.47
C ILE A 9 -17.51 12.55 6.17
N ASP A 10 -17.31 11.53 5.35
CA ASP A 10 -18.32 10.51 5.10
C ASP A 10 -18.18 9.34 6.08
N ASN A 11 -19.27 8.95 6.73
CA ASN A 11 -19.26 7.71 7.52
C ASN A 11 -18.98 6.51 6.61
N ARG A 12 -19.68 6.41 5.48
CA ARG A 12 -19.49 5.33 4.51
C ARG A 12 -18.86 5.85 3.23
N VAL A 13 -17.77 5.23 2.80
CA VAL A 13 -17.03 5.58 1.58
C VAL A 13 -17.23 4.46 0.56
N HIS A 14 -17.58 4.82 -0.67
CA HIS A 14 -17.69 3.86 -1.76
C HIS A 14 -16.30 3.50 -2.27
N VAL A 15 -16.03 2.20 -2.41
CA VAL A 15 -14.72 1.72 -2.89
C VAL A 15 -14.76 1.67 -4.41
N ASN A 16 -14.06 2.59 -5.07
CA ASN A 16 -13.97 2.70 -6.53
C ASN A 16 -12.55 2.45 -7.04
N HIS A 17 -11.54 2.86 -6.28
CA HIS A 17 -10.14 2.71 -6.65
C HIS A 17 -9.37 1.96 -5.55
N VAL A 18 -8.75 0.85 -5.92
CA VAL A 18 -7.98 -0.01 -5.01
C VAL A 18 -6.54 -0.10 -5.49
N LEU A 19 -5.57 0.14 -4.61
CA LEU A 19 -4.15 -0.08 -4.88
C LEU A 19 -3.69 -1.34 -4.17
N ILE A 20 -3.24 -2.35 -4.92
CA ILE A 20 -2.81 -3.65 -4.37
C ILE A 20 -1.32 -3.85 -4.67
N SER A 21 -0.50 -4.00 -3.63
CA SER A 21 0.92 -4.32 -3.75
C SER A 21 1.34 -5.17 -2.56
N VAL A 22 1.36 -6.49 -2.74
CA VAL A 22 1.56 -7.44 -1.64
C VAL A 22 2.72 -8.40 -1.89
N SER A 23 3.44 -8.71 -0.82
CA SER A 23 4.45 -9.76 -0.81
C SER A 23 3.78 -11.13 -0.69
N ASP A 24 2.96 -11.31 0.34
CA ASP A 24 2.07 -12.46 0.50
C ASP A 24 0.80 -12.28 -0.32
N LYS A 25 0.56 -13.20 -1.27
CA LYS A 25 -0.55 -13.15 -2.23
C LYS A 25 -1.73 -14.02 -1.80
N SER A 26 -1.66 -14.63 -0.62
CA SER A 26 -2.70 -15.52 -0.09
C SER A 26 -4.04 -14.79 -0.05
N GLY A 27 -5.11 -15.49 -0.46
CA GLY A 27 -6.49 -14.98 -0.40
C GLY A 27 -6.86 -14.00 -1.52
N LEU A 28 -5.91 -13.49 -2.32
CA LEU A 28 -6.24 -12.58 -3.43
C LEU A 28 -7.18 -13.22 -4.45
N GLU A 29 -7.05 -14.53 -4.71
CA GLU A 29 -7.92 -15.27 -5.62
C GLU A 29 -9.40 -15.30 -5.21
N ALA A 30 -9.68 -15.15 -3.91
CA ALA A 30 -11.05 -15.05 -3.41
C ALA A 30 -11.49 -13.59 -3.25
N PHE A 31 -10.60 -12.77 -2.67
CA PHE A 31 -10.90 -11.39 -2.31
C PHE A 31 -11.18 -10.51 -3.54
N VAL A 32 -10.30 -10.53 -4.54
CA VAL A 32 -10.39 -9.61 -5.68
C VAL A 32 -11.62 -9.85 -6.55
N PRO A 33 -11.95 -11.11 -6.94
CA PRO A 33 -13.20 -11.37 -7.66
C PRO A 33 -14.44 -10.98 -6.86
N ARG A 34 -14.42 -11.16 -5.53
CA ARG A 34 -15.53 -10.77 -4.66
C ARG A 34 -15.73 -9.26 -4.62
N LEU A 35 -14.65 -8.48 -4.51
CA LEU A 35 -14.73 -7.01 -4.62
C LEU A 35 -15.38 -6.58 -5.93
N LEU A 36 -14.95 -7.16 -7.05
CA LEU A 36 -15.48 -6.85 -8.38
C LEU A 36 -16.91 -7.35 -8.60
N ALA A 37 -17.35 -8.39 -7.89
CA ALA A 37 -18.74 -8.82 -7.91
C ALA A 37 -19.66 -7.82 -7.19
N ILE A 38 -19.19 -7.27 -6.06
CA ILE A 38 -19.92 -6.26 -5.27
C ILE A 38 -19.97 -4.92 -6.02
N ASN A 39 -18.84 -4.49 -6.60
CA ASN A 39 -18.75 -3.28 -7.41
C ASN A 39 -17.95 -3.55 -8.70
N PRO A 40 -18.63 -3.82 -9.83
CA PRO A 40 -17.97 -4.05 -11.12
C PRO A 40 -17.20 -2.83 -11.66
N GLY A 41 -17.45 -1.63 -11.12
CA GLY A 41 -16.76 -0.40 -11.50
C GLY A 41 -15.43 -0.17 -10.78
N ILE A 42 -14.99 -1.09 -9.90
CA ILE A 42 -13.70 -0.97 -9.22
C ILE A 42 -12.57 -1.00 -10.24
N ARG A 43 -11.66 -0.03 -10.11
CA ARG A 43 -10.38 0.01 -10.80
C ARG A 43 -9.27 -0.36 -9.82
N ILE A 44 -8.45 -1.32 -10.22
CA ILE A 44 -7.35 -1.86 -9.44
C ILE A 44 -6.03 -1.36 -10.04
N PHE A 45 -5.22 -0.71 -9.22
CA PHE A 45 -3.85 -0.35 -9.54
C PHE A 45 -2.91 -1.37 -8.91
N SER A 46 -1.93 -1.88 -9.66
CA SER A 46 -0.92 -2.80 -9.10
C SER A 46 0.42 -2.73 -9.82
N THR A 47 1.43 -3.39 -9.25
CA THR A 47 2.80 -3.40 -9.77
C THR A 47 3.51 -4.74 -9.54
N GLY A 48 4.53 -5.01 -10.34
CA GLY A 48 5.44 -6.15 -10.20
C GLY A 48 4.71 -7.50 -10.13
N GLY A 49 5.19 -8.38 -9.24
CA GLY A 49 4.61 -9.72 -9.08
C GLY A 49 3.16 -9.73 -8.57
N THR A 50 2.68 -8.64 -7.95
CA THR A 50 1.26 -8.52 -7.59
C THR A 50 0.41 -8.32 -8.83
N TYR A 51 0.83 -7.43 -9.74
CA TYR A 51 0.14 -7.21 -11.01
C TYR A 51 0.04 -8.49 -11.83
N ALA A 52 1.15 -9.24 -11.96
CA ALA A 52 1.16 -10.52 -12.66
C ALA A 52 0.15 -11.51 -12.06
N ARG A 53 0.15 -11.66 -10.72
CA ARG A 53 -0.79 -12.54 -10.03
C ARG A 53 -2.24 -12.12 -10.21
N LEU A 54 -2.55 -10.83 -10.11
CA LEU A 54 -3.90 -10.32 -10.32
C LEU A 54 -4.36 -10.55 -11.75
N LYS A 55 -3.47 -10.39 -12.74
CA LYS A 55 -3.76 -10.69 -14.13
C LYS A 55 -4.14 -12.16 -14.34
N GLU A 56 -3.44 -13.09 -13.68
CA GLU A 56 -3.79 -14.52 -13.69
C GLU A 56 -5.17 -14.78 -13.07
N ILE A 57 -5.46 -14.18 -11.91
CA ILE A 57 -6.75 -14.34 -11.21
C ILE A 57 -7.92 -13.80 -12.06
N LEU A 58 -7.71 -12.67 -12.75
CA LEU A 58 -8.76 -11.97 -13.47
C LEU A 58 -8.97 -12.47 -14.90
N GLY A 59 -7.97 -13.11 -15.51
CA GLY A 59 -8.02 -13.55 -16.90
C GLY A 59 -8.38 -12.40 -17.85
N ASP A 60 -9.36 -12.61 -18.73
CA ASP A 60 -9.80 -11.62 -19.72
C ASP A 60 -10.33 -10.33 -19.09
N ARG A 61 -10.90 -10.39 -17.87
CA ARG A 61 -11.41 -9.21 -17.17
C ARG A 61 -10.32 -8.24 -16.72
N ALA A 62 -9.05 -8.67 -16.75
CA ALA A 62 -7.93 -7.82 -16.34
C ALA A 62 -7.84 -6.55 -17.19
N SER A 63 -8.16 -6.60 -18.49
CA SER A 63 -8.10 -5.42 -19.37
C SER A 63 -9.03 -4.28 -18.95
N ASP A 64 -10.13 -4.62 -18.27
CA ASP A 64 -11.20 -3.68 -17.97
C ASP A 64 -10.99 -2.97 -16.63
N CYS A 65 -10.28 -3.63 -15.71
CA CYS A 65 -10.21 -3.18 -14.32
C CYS A 65 -8.79 -3.12 -13.73
N LEU A 66 -7.78 -3.77 -14.32
CA LEU A 66 -6.42 -3.81 -13.79
C LEU A 66 -5.52 -2.83 -14.56
N THR A 67 -4.93 -1.87 -13.85
CA THR A 67 -4.02 -0.87 -14.40
C THR A 67 -2.64 -1.02 -13.74
N GLN A 68 -1.58 -1.06 -14.55
CA GLN A 68 -0.22 -1.05 -14.02
C GLN A 68 0.10 0.33 -13.43
N VAL A 69 0.76 0.38 -12.26
CA VAL A 69 1.08 1.64 -11.58
C VAL A 69 1.93 2.57 -12.47
N SER A 70 2.86 2.01 -13.26
CA SER A 70 3.65 2.78 -14.23
C SER A 70 2.76 3.47 -15.27
N ASP A 71 1.72 2.79 -15.76
CA ASP A 71 0.81 3.34 -16.76
C ASP A 71 -0.06 4.46 -16.15
N TYR A 72 -0.43 4.32 -14.87
CA TYR A 72 -1.19 5.34 -14.16
C TYR A 72 -0.36 6.60 -13.84
N THR A 73 0.87 6.41 -13.36
CA THR A 73 1.77 7.50 -12.93
C THR A 73 2.50 8.16 -14.08
N GLY A 74 2.80 7.41 -15.15
CA GLY A 74 3.69 7.82 -16.22
C GLY A 74 5.17 7.79 -15.84
N GLN A 75 5.53 7.26 -14.67
CA GLN A 75 6.91 7.18 -14.21
C GLN A 75 7.68 6.11 -14.99
N PRO A 76 8.92 6.41 -15.47
CA PRO A 76 9.76 5.40 -16.12
C PRO A 76 10.18 4.32 -15.12
N GLU A 77 10.34 3.09 -15.60
CA GLU A 77 10.85 2.01 -14.76
C GLU A 77 12.32 2.26 -14.35
N THR A 78 12.58 2.28 -13.05
CA THR A 78 13.94 2.33 -12.51
C THR A 78 14.54 0.93 -12.39
N GLN A 79 15.82 0.77 -12.69
CA GLN A 79 16.53 -0.50 -12.45
C GLN A 79 16.37 -0.97 -11.00
N GLY A 80 16.16 -2.27 -10.82
CA GLY A 80 15.91 -2.87 -9.50
C GLY A 80 14.58 -2.46 -8.86
N GLY A 81 13.78 -1.59 -9.49
CA GLY A 81 12.49 -1.20 -8.94
C GLY A 81 12.56 -0.29 -7.73
N LEU A 82 13.64 0.49 -7.58
CA LEU A 82 13.93 1.32 -6.42
C LEU A 82 12.78 2.29 -6.05
N VAL A 83 12.09 2.85 -7.05
CA VAL A 83 11.09 3.93 -6.86
C VAL A 83 9.85 3.67 -7.72
N LYS A 84 9.08 2.61 -7.43
CA LYS A 84 7.86 2.28 -8.22
C LYS A 84 6.58 2.95 -7.75
N THR A 85 6.45 3.16 -6.44
CA THR A 85 5.21 3.65 -5.81
C THR A 85 5.40 4.95 -5.05
N LEU A 86 6.63 5.48 -5.03
CA LEU A 86 6.98 6.77 -4.45
C LEU A 86 6.69 7.91 -5.46
N ASP A 87 5.43 8.00 -5.89
CA ASP A 87 4.97 8.97 -6.89
C ASP A 87 3.85 9.88 -6.35
N PHE A 88 3.95 11.17 -6.61
CA PHE A 88 3.01 12.17 -6.06
C PHE A 88 1.56 11.87 -6.41
N LYS A 89 1.27 11.26 -7.56
CA LYS A 89 -0.09 10.97 -8.03
C LYS A 89 -0.75 9.87 -7.19
N ILE A 90 0.04 8.94 -6.66
CA ILE A 90 -0.42 7.94 -5.68
C ILE A 90 -0.72 8.64 -4.35
N TYR A 91 0.23 9.39 -3.80
CA TYR A 91 0.04 10.03 -2.48
C TYR A 91 -1.03 11.11 -2.50
N LEU A 92 -1.22 11.84 -3.60
CA LEU A 92 -2.34 12.75 -3.79
C LEU A 92 -3.67 11.99 -3.74
N GLY A 93 -3.75 10.83 -4.40
CA GLY A 93 -4.91 9.94 -4.33
C GLY A 93 -5.18 9.37 -2.94
N LEU A 94 -4.13 9.11 -2.15
CA LEU A 94 -4.26 8.58 -0.78
C LEU A 94 -4.59 9.66 0.26
N LEU A 95 -4.04 10.86 0.12
CA LEU A 95 -4.10 11.91 1.14
C LEU A 95 -5.14 13.00 0.87
N THR A 96 -5.82 12.93 -0.29
CA THR A 96 -6.94 13.83 -0.61
C THR A 96 -8.11 13.68 0.37
N GLU A 97 -8.81 14.78 0.62
CA GLU A 97 -9.98 14.85 1.51
C GLU A 97 -11.19 15.20 0.65
N THR A 98 -12.32 14.50 0.86
CA THR A 98 -13.51 14.63 0.01
C THR A 98 -14.04 16.07 -0.06
N TYR A 99 -14.07 16.77 1.07
CA TYR A 99 -14.70 18.09 1.20
C TYR A 99 -13.69 19.25 1.18
N ASN A 100 -12.49 19.02 0.64
CA ASN A 100 -11.43 20.02 0.54
C ASN A 100 -11.25 20.44 -0.92
N ASP A 101 -11.75 21.62 -1.27
CA ASP A 101 -11.77 22.12 -2.66
C ASP A 101 -10.39 22.20 -3.30
N ALA A 102 -9.35 22.52 -2.52
CA ALA A 102 -7.97 22.54 -3.01
C ALA A 102 -7.50 21.14 -3.41
N HIS A 103 -7.77 20.13 -2.57
CA HIS A 103 -7.43 18.74 -2.86
C HIS A 103 -8.19 18.23 -4.11
N GLN A 104 -9.48 18.59 -4.25
CA GLN A 104 -10.27 18.22 -5.44
C GLN A 104 -9.75 18.90 -6.71
N SER A 105 -9.34 20.17 -6.62
CA SER A 105 -8.71 20.89 -7.71
C SER A 105 -7.37 20.26 -8.14
N ASP A 106 -6.55 19.83 -7.17
CA ASP A 106 -5.27 19.18 -7.47
C ASP A 106 -5.46 17.81 -8.14
N LEU A 107 -6.43 17.00 -7.71
CA LEU A 107 -6.76 15.75 -8.40
C LEU A 107 -7.12 16.01 -9.86
N LYS A 108 -8.01 16.99 -10.12
CA LYS A 108 -8.42 17.36 -11.48
C LYS A 108 -7.25 17.84 -12.33
N ARG A 109 -6.43 18.75 -11.80
CA ARG A 109 -5.28 19.34 -12.52
C ARG A 109 -4.20 18.33 -12.86
N THR A 110 -4.00 17.32 -12.01
CA THR A 110 -2.94 16.31 -12.18
C THR A 110 -3.44 15.04 -12.85
N GLY A 111 -4.75 14.93 -13.13
CA GLY A 111 -5.38 13.70 -13.61
C GLY A 111 -5.26 12.54 -12.59
N GLY A 112 -5.08 12.87 -11.31
CA GLY A 112 -5.06 11.91 -10.22
C GLY A 112 -6.47 11.45 -9.88
N VAL A 113 -6.59 10.24 -9.33
CA VAL A 113 -7.85 9.71 -8.81
C VAL A 113 -7.76 9.47 -7.30
N PRO A 114 -8.87 9.67 -6.57
CA PRO A 114 -8.93 9.34 -5.15
C PRO A 114 -8.82 7.81 -4.98
N ILE A 115 -7.87 7.31 -4.18
CA ILE A 115 -7.66 5.87 -3.88
C ILE A 115 -8.38 5.52 -2.58
N ASP A 116 -9.37 4.62 -2.61
CA ASP A 116 -10.29 4.37 -1.49
C ASP A 116 -9.83 3.22 -0.59
N MET A 117 -9.04 2.29 -1.14
CA MET A 117 -8.47 1.17 -0.41
C MET A 117 -7.05 0.89 -0.87
N VAL A 118 -6.18 0.59 0.09
CA VAL A 118 -4.81 0.12 -0.13
C VAL A 118 -4.69 -1.26 0.49
N VAL A 119 -4.20 -2.23 -0.28
CA VAL A 119 -3.93 -3.59 0.16
C VAL A 119 -2.43 -3.84 0.01
N VAL A 120 -1.71 -3.74 1.12
CA VAL A 120 -0.24 -3.82 1.15
C VAL A 120 0.20 -4.59 2.38
N ASN A 121 0.85 -5.73 2.17
CA ASN A 121 1.60 -6.43 3.21
C ASN A 121 3.09 -6.41 2.87
N LEU A 122 3.90 -6.18 3.90
CA LEU A 122 5.34 -5.98 3.74
C LEU A 122 6.05 -7.31 3.55
N TYR A 123 7.12 -7.29 2.77
CA TYR A 123 8.01 -8.45 2.73
C TYR A 123 8.55 -8.67 4.15
N PRO A 124 8.53 -9.90 4.67
CA PRO A 124 8.94 -10.17 6.03
C PRO A 124 10.45 -9.98 6.16
N PHE A 125 10.89 -8.75 6.47
CA PHE A 125 12.28 -8.43 6.79
C PHE A 125 12.81 -9.37 7.88
N ARG A 126 11.95 -9.74 8.84
CA ARG A 126 12.22 -10.76 9.85
C ARG A 126 12.64 -12.11 9.25
N GLU A 127 11.98 -12.58 8.19
CA GLU A 127 12.35 -13.83 7.52
C GLU A 127 13.69 -13.69 6.81
N THR A 128 13.96 -12.55 6.18
CA THR A 128 15.27 -12.28 5.55
C THR A 128 16.40 -12.41 6.57
N ILE A 129 16.29 -11.70 7.69
CA ILE A 129 17.36 -11.68 8.71
C ILE A 129 17.47 -13.01 9.49
N SER A 130 16.44 -13.87 9.45
CA SER A 130 16.51 -15.22 10.05
C SER A 130 17.26 -16.25 9.20
N ARG A 131 17.58 -15.95 7.94
CA ARG A 131 18.31 -16.88 7.07
C ARG A 131 19.77 -16.97 7.50
N SER A 132 20.27 -18.20 7.61
CA SER A 132 21.69 -18.44 7.90
C SER A 132 22.56 -17.79 6.84
N GLY A 133 23.57 -17.01 7.27
CA GLY A 133 24.54 -16.37 6.38
C GLY A 133 24.03 -15.14 5.65
N VAL A 134 22.92 -14.54 6.09
CA VAL A 134 22.48 -13.25 5.55
C VAL A 134 23.51 -12.16 5.87
N THR A 135 23.93 -11.40 4.85
CA THR A 135 24.90 -10.31 5.05
C THR A 135 24.20 -8.99 5.38
N PRO A 136 24.90 -8.01 5.99
CA PRO A 136 24.34 -6.67 6.21
C PRO A 136 23.85 -5.99 4.94
N GLU A 137 24.54 -6.16 3.80
CA GLU A 137 24.09 -5.61 2.51
C GLU A 137 22.81 -6.30 2.03
N GLN A 138 22.69 -7.62 2.20
CA GLN A 138 21.45 -8.34 1.87
C GLN A 138 20.28 -7.90 2.74
N ALA A 139 20.49 -7.73 4.04
CA ALA A 139 19.46 -7.21 4.93
C ALA A 139 19.06 -5.78 4.52
N ARG A 140 20.03 -4.87 4.36
CA ARG A 140 19.81 -3.48 3.93
C ARG A 140 19.03 -3.41 2.61
N GLY A 141 19.38 -4.24 1.63
CA GLY A 141 18.70 -4.31 0.32
C GLY A 141 17.26 -4.81 0.38
N ASN A 142 16.85 -5.47 1.47
CA ASN A 142 15.47 -5.96 1.68
C ASN A 142 14.62 -5.04 2.56
N ILE A 143 15.11 -3.86 2.92
CA ILE A 143 14.30 -2.84 3.61
C ILE A 143 13.35 -2.21 2.59
N ASP A 144 12.05 -2.40 2.80
CA ASP A 144 10.99 -1.82 1.99
C ASP A 144 10.76 -0.36 2.37
N ILE A 145 10.73 0.51 1.37
CA ILE A 145 10.42 1.93 1.51
C ILE A 145 8.99 2.21 1.03
N GLY A 146 8.62 1.66 -0.13
CA GLY A 146 7.34 1.95 -0.77
C GLY A 146 6.15 1.42 0.03
N GLY A 147 6.26 0.19 0.53
CA GLY A 147 5.22 -0.46 1.33
C GLY A 147 4.84 0.36 2.57
N PRO A 148 5.79 0.64 3.50
CA PRO A 148 5.50 1.42 4.70
C PRO A 148 5.00 2.83 4.38
N CYS A 149 5.51 3.49 3.33
CA CYS A 149 5.01 4.81 2.92
C CYS A 149 3.53 4.75 2.50
N MET A 150 3.13 3.78 1.68
CA MET A 150 1.73 3.62 1.27
C MET A 150 0.83 3.31 2.47
N ILE A 151 1.22 2.34 3.31
CA ILE A 151 0.47 1.94 4.52
C ILE A 151 0.24 3.15 5.45
N ARG A 152 1.30 3.92 5.74
CA ARG A 152 1.19 5.08 6.62
C ARG A 152 0.33 6.19 6.01
N ALA A 153 0.42 6.40 4.70
CA ALA A 153 -0.39 7.41 4.01
C ALA A 153 -1.89 7.05 4.01
N SER A 154 -2.25 5.80 3.70
CA SER A 154 -3.63 5.33 3.77
C SER A 154 -4.15 5.32 5.20
N ALA A 155 -3.38 4.81 6.17
CA ALA A 155 -3.78 4.74 7.57
C ALA A 155 -3.94 6.14 8.19
N LYS A 156 -3.10 7.12 7.83
CA LYS A 156 -3.28 8.52 8.25
C LYS A 156 -4.64 9.05 7.79
N ASN A 157 -5.03 8.75 6.55
CA ASN A 157 -6.27 9.24 5.96
C ASN A 157 -7.45 8.25 6.13
N PHE A 158 -7.53 7.55 7.26
CA PHE A 158 -8.60 6.60 7.58
C PHE A 158 -10.01 7.20 7.49
N ILE A 159 -10.12 8.51 7.60
CA ILE A 159 -11.38 9.23 7.39
C ILE A 159 -11.96 8.99 5.99
N ARG A 160 -11.11 8.61 5.02
CA ARG A 160 -11.50 8.26 3.65
C ARG A 160 -11.03 6.87 3.20
N VAL A 161 -9.83 6.44 3.58
CA VAL A 161 -9.13 5.28 2.98
C VAL A 161 -9.12 4.06 3.91
N ALA A 162 -9.35 2.86 3.37
CA ALA A 162 -9.05 1.60 4.08
C ALA A 162 -7.60 1.18 3.86
N SER A 163 -6.86 0.93 4.94
CA SER A 163 -5.45 0.49 4.91
C SER A 163 -5.34 -0.97 5.34
N VAL A 164 -5.40 -1.89 4.38
CA VAL A 164 -5.42 -3.34 4.60
C VAL A 164 -4.00 -3.89 4.55
N VAL A 165 -3.57 -4.56 5.62
CA VAL A 165 -2.19 -5.08 5.75
C VAL A 165 -2.11 -6.58 5.98
N ASP A 166 -3.25 -7.26 6.09
CA ASP A 166 -3.33 -8.65 6.52
C ASP A 166 -4.44 -9.37 5.73
N PRO A 167 -4.13 -10.50 5.06
CA PRO A 167 -5.12 -11.31 4.37
C PRO A 167 -6.29 -11.78 5.23
N ASP A 168 -6.11 -11.93 6.54
CA ASP A 168 -7.17 -12.37 7.46
C ASP A 168 -8.34 -11.37 7.53
N ASP A 169 -8.13 -10.11 7.14
CA ASP A 169 -9.20 -9.09 7.13
C ASP A 169 -10.05 -9.13 5.84
N TYR A 170 -9.64 -9.86 4.81
CA TYR A 170 -10.27 -9.81 3.48
C TYR A 170 -11.74 -10.22 3.50
N GLU A 171 -12.09 -11.26 4.27
CA GLU A 171 -13.46 -11.75 4.39
C GLU A 171 -14.36 -10.69 5.03
N GLN A 172 -13.96 -10.16 6.19
CA GLN A 172 -14.71 -9.11 6.89
C GLN A 172 -14.89 -7.86 6.03
N ILE A 173 -13.87 -7.45 5.28
CA ILE A 173 -13.96 -6.28 4.38
C ILE A 173 -14.98 -6.53 3.28
N ALA A 174 -14.92 -7.70 2.64
CA ALA A 174 -15.84 -8.02 1.56
C ALA A 174 -17.29 -8.18 2.07
N ASP A 175 -17.50 -8.78 3.25
CA ASP A 175 -18.81 -8.85 3.91
C ASP A 175 -19.39 -7.45 4.18
N GLU A 176 -18.56 -6.55 4.73
CA GLU A 176 -19.01 -5.19 5.04
C GLU A 176 -19.30 -4.39 3.77
N MET A 177 -18.50 -4.58 2.72
CA MET A 177 -18.75 -3.96 1.41
C MET A 177 -20.05 -4.48 0.79
N GLU A 178 -20.32 -5.77 0.86
CA GLU A 178 -21.54 -6.39 0.33
C GLU A 178 -22.78 -5.85 1.05
N ALA A 179 -22.80 -5.90 2.39
CA ALA A 179 -23.88 -5.32 3.20
C ALA A 179 -24.02 -3.81 2.98
N GLY A 180 -22.90 -3.14 2.72
CA GLY A 180 -22.81 -1.72 2.42
C GLY A 180 -23.09 -1.31 0.99
N ARG A 181 -23.42 -2.26 0.08
CA ARG A 181 -23.56 -2.02 -1.36
C ARG A 181 -22.36 -1.26 -1.96
N GLY A 182 -21.16 -1.82 -1.78
CA GLY A 182 -19.89 -1.28 -2.28
C GLY A 182 -19.23 -0.24 -1.37
N THR A 183 -19.78 0.02 -0.18
CA THR A 183 -19.24 1.01 0.75
C THR A 183 -18.64 0.39 2.01
N ILE A 184 -17.65 1.04 2.61
CA ILE A 184 -17.03 0.68 3.89
C ILE A 184 -17.27 1.77 4.94
N SER A 185 -17.42 1.40 6.21
CA SER A 185 -17.70 2.31 7.32
C SER A 185 -16.45 2.97 7.90
N LEU A 186 -16.64 4.08 8.62
CA LEU A 186 -15.56 4.76 9.36
C LEU A 186 -14.97 3.83 10.43
N GLY A 187 -15.81 3.02 11.07
CA GLY A 187 -15.38 2.06 12.08
C GLY A 187 -14.39 1.04 11.53
N LEU A 188 -14.71 0.42 10.39
CA LEU A 188 -13.80 -0.50 9.70
C LEU A 188 -12.51 0.19 9.29
N ARG A 189 -12.58 1.36 8.64
CA ARG A 189 -11.39 2.10 8.20
C ARG A 189 -10.47 2.46 9.37
N TYR A 190 -11.04 2.87 10.50
CA TYR A 190 -10.27 3.19 11.70
C TYR A 190 -9.61 1.94 12.31
N GLY A 191 -10.33 0.82 12.42
CA GLY A 191 -9.76 -0.45 12.89
C GLY A 191 -8.58 -0.92 12.01
N LEU A 192 -8.75 -0.85 10.69
CA LEU A 192 -7.70 -1.13 9.72
C LEU A 192 -6.50 -0.19 9.89
N ALA A 193 -6.72 1.10 10.15
CA ALA A 193 -5.65 2.06 10.39
C ALA A 193 -4.86 1.77 11.68
N CYS A 194 -5.53 1.35 12.76
CA CYS A 194 -4.86 0.89 13.98
C CYS A 194 -3.96 -0.31 13.70
N LYS A 195 -4.46 -1.31 12.96
CA LYS A 195 -3.69 -2.50 12.56
C LYS A 195 -2.51 -2.12 11.66
N ALA A 196 -2.74 -1.24 10.70
CA ALA A 196 -1.73 -0.75 9.76
C ALA A 196 -0.55 -0.04 10.48
N PHE A 197 -0.82 0.88 11.40
CA PHE A 197 0.25 1.53 12.17
C PHE A 197 0.98 0.56 13.09
N THR A 198 0.27 -0.40 13.69
CA THR A 198 0.88 -1.47 14.49
C THR A 198 1.82 -2.32 13.63
N HIS A 199 1.40 -2.68 12.42
CA HIS A 199 2.22 -3.43 11.47
C HIS A 199 3.51 -2.68 11.11
N THR A 200 3.43 -1.39 10.76
CA THR A 200 4.63 -0.59 10.44
C THR A 200 5.53 -0.36 11.65
N ALA A 201 4.97 -0.21 12.86
CA ALA A 201 5.77 -0.09 14.07
C ALA A 201 6.57 -1.38 14.36
N GLY A 202 5.96 -2.55 14.16
CA GLY A 202 6.64 -3.84 14.29
C GLY A 202 7.73 -4.04 13.23
N TYR A 203 7.49 -3.58 12.01
CA TYR A 203 8.46 -3.58 10.92
C TYR A 203 9.70 -2.75 11.26
N ASP A 204 9.51 -1.48 11.63
CA ASP A 204 10.61 -0.56 11.97
C ASP A 204 11.36 -1.02 13.23
N THR A 205 10.66 -1.59 14.23
CA THR A 205 11.29 -2.17 15.42
C THR A 205 12.23 -3.32 15.04
N THR A 206 11.83 -4.16 14.08
CA THR A 206 12.67 -5.28 13.62
C THR A 206 13.92 -4.78 12.89
N ILE A 207 13.78 -3.74 12.06
CA ILE A 207 14.92 -3.09 11.38
C ILE A 207 15.87 -2.46 12.40
N ALA A 208 15.32 -1.69 13.35
CA ALA A 208 16.11 -1.03 14.38
C ALA A 208 16.88 -2.04 15.25
N GLY A 209 16.25 -3.13 15.65
CA GLY A 209 16.89 -4.22 16.38
C GLY A 209 18.04 -4.85 15.59
N TYR A 210 17.79 -5.21 14.32
CA TYR A 210 18.83 -5.79 13.46
C TYR A 210 20.05 -4.86 13.33
N LEU A 211 19.82 -3.57 13.06
CA LEU A 211 20.92 -2.60 12.91
C LEU A 211 21.68 -2.36 14.22
N ALA A 212 21.01 -2.41 15.36
CA ALA A 212 21.64 -2.26 16.67
C ALA A 212 22.48 -3.49 17.07
N ASP A 213 22.03 -4.69 16.69
CA ASP A 213 22.71 -5.95 16.99
C ASP A 213 23.85 -6.27 16.00
N THR A 214 23.87 -5.63 14.83
CA THR A 214 24.91 -5.84 13.81
C THR A 214 26.18 -5.07 14.17
N ALA A 215 27.31 -5.77 14.25
CA ALA A 215 28.58 -5.11 14.52
C ALA A 215 28.99 -4.24 13.32
N PHE A 216 29.48 -3.02 13.59
CA PHE A 216 29.90 -2.11 12.52
C PHE A 216 31.00 -2.70 11.62
N ALA A 217 31.89 -3.55 12.17
CA ALA A 217 32.91 -4.24 11.39
C ALA A 217 32.32 -5.18 10.32
N ASP A 218 31.17 -5.82 10.59
CA ASP A 218 30.48 -6.65 9.61
C ASP A 218 29.89 -5.79 8.48
N VAL A 219 29.34 -4.62 8.82
CA VAL A 219 28.84 -3.65 7.85
C VAL A 219 29.97 -3.10 6.99
N GLU A 220 31.06 -2.66 7.62
CA GLU A 220 32.25 -2.15 6.94
C GLU A 220 32.84 -3.18 5.99
N GLY A 221 32.86 -4.46 6.40
CA GLY A 221 33.33 -5.58 5.57
C GLY A 221 32.56 -5.80 4.27
N GLU A 222 31.33 -5.29 4.13
CA GLU A 222 30.54 -5.38 2.90
C GLU A 222 30.97 -4.36 1.84
N TYR A 223 31.72 -3.31 2.20
CA TYR A 223 31.92 -2.14 1.33
C TYR A 223 33.39 -1.81 1.08
N GLN A 224 33.68 -1.38 -0.15
CA GLN A 224 34.95 -0.71 -0.48
C GLN A 224 34.79 0.80 -0.21
N LEU A 225 35.31 1.26 0.92
CA LEU A 225 35.23 2.67 1.30
C LEU A 225 36.19 3.52 0.45
N GLN A 226 35.72 4.68 -0.01
CA GLN A 226 36.53 5.67 -0.72
C GLN A 226 36.52 6.98 0.06
N ASP A 227 37.70 7.46 0.43
CA ASP A 227 37.88 8.79 1.00
C ASP A 227 37.75 9.84 -0.13
N ARG A 228 36.86 10.82 0.05
CA ARG A 228 36.65 11.94 -0.86
C ARG A 228 37.20 13.24 -0.29
#